data_AF-A0A6G0UBR8-F1
#
_entry.id   AF-A0A6G0UBR8-F1
#
_cell.length_a   1.000
_cell.length_b   1.000
_cell.length_c   1.000
_cell.angle_alpha   90.00
_cell.angle_beta   90.00
_cell.angle_gamma   90.00
#
_symmetry.space_group_name_H-M   'P 1'
#
loop_
_entity.id
_entity.type
_entity.pdbx_description
1 polymer ?
#
loop_
_entity_poly.entity_id
_entity_poly.type
_entity_poly.pdbx_seq_one_letter_code
_entity_poly.pdbx_strand_id
1 'polypeptide(L)'
;CNSRALLPFGVENLPKKDRLWIGAIVSWAPNYILFSAVAYIAQDWRNLAKYMGVLTLPAFLLCCFMPESAQFLVRKGKTEEAKKVIERICRIDGRECDNTVLSEILDKEKN
;
A
#
# COMPACT_ATOMS: atom_id res chain seq x y z
N CYS A 1 1.92 15.28 -5.43
CA CYS A 1 1.85 13.91 -4.88
C CYS A 1 2.68 13.89 -3.60
N ASN A 2 2.05 14.10 -2.45
CA ASN A 2 2.76 14.40 -1.19
C ASN A 2 3.29 13.10 -0.58
N SER A 3 4.61 12.91 -0.60
CA SER A 3 5.31 11.73 -0.06
C SER A 3 4.92 11.41 1.40
N ARG A 4 4.45 12.41 2.16
CA ARG A 4 3.96 12.26 3.55
C ARG A 4 2.65 11.47 3.72
N ALA A 5 1.86 11.26 2.67
CA ALA A 5 0.57 10.57 2.77
C ALA A 5 0.64 9.05 2.50
N LEU A 6 1.71 8.58 1.85
CA LEU A 6 1.85 7.17 1.46
C LEU A 6 2.17 6.25 2.64
N LEU A 7 2.92 6.74 3.62
CA LEU A 7 3.32 5.98 4.81
C LEU A 7 2.13 5.58 5.70
N PRO A 8 1.23 6.49 6.12
CA PRO A 8 0.06 6.09 6.90
C PRO A 8 -0.88 5.19 6.08
N PHE A 9 -1.06 5.48 4.79
CA PHE A 9 -1.88 4.70 3.87
C PHE A 9 -1.42 3.23 3.75
N GLY A 10 -0.11 2.99 3.62
CA GLY A 10 0.46 1.65 3.57
C GLY A 10 0.28 0.90 4.89
N VAL A 11 0.47 1.56 6.03
CA VAL A 11 0.37 0.92 7.36
C VAL A 11 -1.08 0.56 7.73
N GLU A 12 -2.05 1.25 7.16
CA GLU A 12 -3.48 1.10 7.45
C GLU A 12 -4.15 -0.01 6.64
N ASN A 13 -3.73 -0.20 5.38
CA ASN A 13 -4.25 -1.27 4.51
C ASN A 13 -3.58 -2.64 4.77
N LEU A 14 -2.58 -2.69 5.65
CA LEU A 14 -1.79 -3.88 5.92
C LEU A 14 -2.40 -4.73 7.04
N PRO A 15 -2.53 -6.05 6.87
CA PRO A 15 -3.03 -6.93 7.92
C PRO A 15 -2.15 -6.82 9.17
N LYS A 16 -2.81 -6.69 10.34
CA LYS A 16 -2.20 -6.36 11.65
C LYS A 16 -1.03 -7.27 12.07
N LYS A 17 -0.92 -8.47 11.49
CA LYS A 17 0.04 -9.52 11.84
C LYS A 17 1.43 -9.29 11.22
N ASP A 18 1.50 -8.64 10.05
CA ASP A 18 2.76 -8.46 9.29
C ASP A 18 3.21 -7.00 9.14
N ARG A 19 2.54 -6.07 9.85
CA ARG A 19 2.82 -4.61 9.82
C ARG A 19 4.29 -4.27 10.05
N LEU A 20 4.97 -5.01 10.92
CA LEU A 20 6.37 -4.76 11.28
C LEU A 20 7.35 -5.30 10.22
N TRP A 21 7.11 -6.48 9.68
CA TRP A 21 7.99 -7.08 8.67
C TRP A 21 7.92 -6.35 7.33
N ILE A 22 6.72 -5.99 6.88
CA ILE A 22 6.55 -5.25 5.63
C ILE A 22 7.08 -3.81 5.79
N GLY A 23 6.86 -3.19 6.96
CA GLY A 23 7.43 -1.90 7.29
C GLY A 23 8.96 -1.92 7.33
N ALA A 24 9.57 -3.00 7.84
CA ALA A 24 11.03 -3.19 7.86
C ALA A 24 11.61 -3.43 6.47
N ILE A 25 10.91 -4.17 5.60
CA ILE A 25 11.30 -4.37 4.19
C ILE A 25 11.19 -3.07 3.38
N VAL A 26 10.18 -2.25 3.68
CA VAL A 26 9.97 -0.93 3.04
C VAL A 26 10.89 0.16 3.60
N SER A 27 11.35 0.02 4.85
CA SER A 27 12.17 1.04 5.51
C SER A 27 13.61 0.99 5.02
N TRP A 28 13.93 1.80 4.00
CA TRP A 28 15.23 2.32 3.54
C TRP A 28 16.48 1.40 3.55
N ALA A 29 16.79 0.71 4.64
CA ALA A 29 17.93 -0.17 4.79
C ALA A 29 18.04 -1.30 3.74
N PRO A 30 16.96 -2.04 3.39
CA PRO A 30 17.04 -3.07 2.35
C PRO A 30 17.36 -2.47 0.98
N ASN A 31 16.83 -1.27 0.71
CA ASN A 31 17.07 -0.55 -0.54
C ASN A 31 18.53 -0.13 -0.67
N TYR A 32 19.18 0.31 0.41
CA TYR A 32 20.60 0.65 0.41
C TYR A 32 21.50 -0.58 0.21
N ILE A 33 21.15 -1.72 0.81
CA ILE A 33 21.89 -2.98 0.62
C ILE A 33 21.77 -3.44 -0.85
N LEU A 34 20.56 -3.42 -1.42
CA LEU A 34 20.36 -3.74 -2.83
C LEU A 34 21.11 -2.76 -3.73
N PHE A 35 21.08 -1.46 -3.42
CA PHE A 35 21.79 -0.43 -4.16
C PHE A 35 23.29 -0.67 -4.17
N SER A 36 23.87 -1.00 -3.01
CA SER A 36 25.29 -1.32 -2.89
C SER A 36 25.67 -2.57 -3.71
N ALA A 37 24.85 -3.62 -3.68
CA ALA A 37 25.10 -4.83 -4.45
C ALA A 37 25.05 -4.59 -5.97
N VAL A 38 24.04 -3.85 -6.44
CA VAL A 38 23.90 -3.52 -7.86
C VAL A 38 25.01 -2.58 -8.33
N ALA A 39 25.45 -1.63 -7.49
CA ALA A 39 26.56 -0.74 -7.80
C ALA A 39 27.88 -1.49 -7.98
N TYR A 40 28.11 -2.56 -7.21
CA TYR A 40 29.32 -3.39 -7.32
C TYR A 40 29.37 -4.15 -8.65
N ILE A 41 28.21 -4.65 -9.13
CA ILE A 41 28.12 -5.45 -10.35
C ILE A 41 28.10 -4.56 -11.60
N ALA A 42 27.43 -3.41 -11.55
CA ALA A 42 27.13 -2.63 -12.75
C ALA A 42 28.36 -1.94 -13.36
N GLN A 43 29.37 -1.57 -12.54
CA GLN A 43 30.63 -0.86 -12.84
C GLN A 43 30.54 0.45 -13.65
N ASP A 44 29.53 0.59 -14.51
CA ASP A 44 29.09 1.74 -15.27
C ASP A 44 27.80 2.37 -14.69
N TRP A 45 27.80 3.69 -14.54
CA TRP A 45 26.66 4.45 -14.01
C TRP A 45 25.40 4.38 -14.89
N ARG A 46 25.56 4.21 -16.21
CA ARG A 46 24.43 4.08 -17.16
C ARG A 46 23.67 2.77 -16.97
N ASN A 47 24.36 1.69 -16.66
CA ASN A 47 23.75 0.39 -16.42
C ASN A 47 23.07 0.38 -15.05
N LEU A 48 23.70 0.99 -14.04
CA LEU A 48 23.11 1.20 -12.71
C LEU A 48 21.75 1.91 -12.78
N ALA A 49 21.65 3.00 -13.54
CA ALA A 49 20.40 3.75 -13.70
C ALA A 49 19.28 2.92 -14.36
N LYS A 50 19.63 2.08 -15.34
CA LYS A 50 18.67 1.16 -15.99
C LYS A 50 18.17 0.10 -15.02
N TYR A 51 19.06 -0.57 -14.29
CA TYR A 51 18.68 -1.60 -13.32
C TYR A 51 17.81 -1.03 -12.20
N MET A 52 18.14 0.17 -11.70
CA MET A 52 17.32 0.87 -10.71
C MET A 52 15.93 1.18 -11.23
N GLY A 53 15.82 1.70 -12.46
CA GLY A 53 14.52 1.94 -13.10
C GLY A 53 13.71 0.66 -13.26
N VAL A 54 14.33 -0.43 -13.73
CA VAL A 54 13.66 -1.73 -13.88
C VAL A 54 13.20 -2.31 -12.54
N LEU A 55 13.99 -2.14 -11.48
CA LEU A 55 13.64 -2.60 -10.14
C LEU A 55 12.49 -1.79 -9.52
N THR A 56 12.42 -0.49 -9.78
CA THR A 56 11.34 0.38 -9.26
C THR A 56 10.06 0.34 -10.08
N LEU A 57 10.12 -0.02 -11.37
CA LEU A 57 8.94 -0.17 -12.23
C LEU A 57 7.86 -1.12 -11.68
N PRO A 58 8.15 -2.37 -11.28
CA PRO A 58 7.13 -3.28 -10.75
C PRO A 58 6.54 -2.76 -9.43
N ALA A 59 7.36 -2.13 -8.58
CA ALA A 59 6.87 -1.50 -7.35
C ALA A 59 5.92 -0.34 -7.64
N PHE A 60 6.22 0.47 -8.66
CA PHE A 60 5.36 1.56 -9.10
C PHE A 60 4.04 1.03 -9.68
N LEU A 61 4.10 0.00 -10.52
CA LEU A 61 2.90 -0.66 -11.06
C LEU A 61 2.04 -1.24 -9.94
N LEU A 62 2.63 -1.97 -9.00
CA LEU A 62 1.94 -2.51 -7.82
C LEU A 62 1.28 -1.41 -6.99
N CYS A 63 1.95 -0.26 -6.82
CA CYS A 63 1.38 0.90 -6.14
C CYS A 63 0.16 1.47 -6.89
N CYS A 64 0.18 1.50 -8.22
CA CYS A 64 -0.97 1.92 -9.04
C CYS A 64 -2.13 0.92 -9.00
N PHE A 65 -1.84 -0.37 -8.84
CA PHE A 65 -2.86 -1.43 -8.73
C PHE A 65 -3.43 -1.60 -7.32
N MET A 66 -2.80 -0.99 -6.30
CA MET A 66 -3.29 -1.05 -4.93
C MET A 66 -4.63 -0.32 -4.83
N PRO A 67 -5.72 -0.98 -4.36
CA PRO A 67 -7.01 -0.33 -4.23
C PRO A 67 -6.89 0.88 -3.28
N GLU A 68 -7.51 2.00 -3.65
CA GLU A 68 -7.57 3.17 -2.78
C GLU A 68 -8.18 2.80 -1.42
N SER A 69 -7.63 3.36 -0.34
CA SER A 69 -8.06 3.03 1.02
C SER A 69 -9.51 3.44 1.27
N ALA A 70 -10.24 2.62 2.03
CA ALA A 70 -11.64 2.87 2.37
C ALA A 70 -11.84 4.23 3.07
N GLN A 71 -10.88 4.64 3.91
CA GLN A 71 -10.94 5.94 4.59
C GLN A 71 -10.76 7.14 3.66
N PHE A 72 -9.93 7.04 2.63
CA PHE A 72 -9.79 8.11 1.65
C PHE A 72 -11.12 8.34 0.92
N LEU A 73 -11.83 7.25 0.57
CA LEU A 73 -13.15 7.29 -0.03
C LEU A 73 -14.21 7.88 0.91
N VAL A 74 -14.17 7.55 2.20
CA VAL A 74 -15.06 8.14 3.23
C VAL A 74 -14.85 9.64 3.37
N ARG A 75 -13.60 10.10 3.47
CA ARG A 75 -13.26 11.54 3.56
C ARG A 75 -13.65 12.33 2.31
N LYS A 76 -13.65 11.68 1.15
CA LYS A 76 -14.06 12.28 -0.13
C LYS A 76 -15.60 12.29 -0.30
N GLY A 77 -16.35 11.78 0.67
CA GLY A 77 -17.82 11.72 0.65
C GLY A 77 -18.38 10.61 -0.25
N LYS A 78 -17.54 9.72 -0.78
CA LYS A 78 -17.93 8.62 -1.68
C LYS A 78 -18.20 7.34 -0.89
N THR A 79 -19.26 7.36 -0.08
CA THR A 79 -19.61 6.26 0.83
C THR A 79 -19.98 4.96 0.11
N GLU A 80 -20.54 5.01 -1.10
CA GLU A 80 -20.87 3.80 -1.87
C GLU A 80 -19.65 3.07 -2.44
N GLU A 81 -18.63 3.82 -2.90
CA GLU A 81 -17.36 3.22 -3.35
C GLU A 81 -16.62 2.59 -2.16
N ALA A 82 -16.65 3.24 -0.99
CA ALA A 82 -16.08 2.70 0.24
C ALA A 82 -16.73 1.36 0.64
N LYS A 83 -18.07 1.25 0.58
CA LYS A 83 -18.80 -0.01 0.85
C LYS A 83 -18.31 -1.15 -0.03
N LYS A 84 -18.18 -0.93 -1.34
CA LYS A 84 -17.71 -1.94 -2.31
C LYS A 84 -16.27 -2.41 -2.07
N VAL A 85 -15.42 -1.53 -1.55
CA VAL A 85 -14.03 -1.87 -1.20
C VAL A 85 -14.00 -2.71 0.08
N ILE A 86 -14.76 -2.32 1.11
CA ILE A 86 -14.84 -3.07 2.37
C ILE A 86 -15.45 -4.45 2.15
N GLU A 87 -16.50 -4.56 1.32
CA GLU A 87 -17.10 -5.85 0.96
C GLU A 87 -16.10 -6.79 0.27
N ARG A 88 -15.27 -6.26 -0.65
CA ARG A 88 -14.18 -7.02 -1.27
C ARG A 88 -13.15 -7.49 -0.25
N ILE A 89 -12.77 -6.64 0.69
CA ILE A 89 -11.81 -6.99 1.75
C ILE A 89 -12.40 -8.07 2.66
N CYS A 90 -13.67 -7.94 3.07
CA CYS A 90 -14.38 -8.95 3.87
C CYS A 90 -14.45 -10.30 3.15
N ARG A 91 -14.70 -10.31 1.84
CA ARG A 91 -14.70 -11.53 1.02
C ARG A 91 -13.34 -12.20 0.97
N ILE A 92 -12.26 -11.42 0.91
CA ILE A 92 -10.88 -11.93 0.95
C ILE A 92 -10.53 -12.48 2.33
N ASP A 93 -11.03 -11.84 3.39
CA ASP A 93 -10.81 -12.23 4.78
C ASP A 93 -11.73 -13.39 5.24
N GLY A 94 -12.65 -13.84 4.37
CA GLY A 94 -13.58 -14.93 4.64
C GLY A 94 -14.66 -14.62 5.67
N ARG A 95 -14.92 -13.32 5.93
CA ARG A 95 -15.98 -12.88 6.85
C ARG A 95 -17.19 -12.39 6.06
N GLU A 96 -18.37 -12.93 6.38
CA GLU A 96 -19.63 -12.37 5.88
C GLU A 96 -19.89 -11.04 6.61
N CYS A 97 -19.65 -9.94 5.90
CA CYS A 97 -19.96 -8.61 6.40
C CYS A 97 -21.40 -8.26 6.01
N ASP A 98 -22.31 -8.37 6.98
CA ASP A 98 -23.69 -7.91 6.81
C ASP A 98 -23.73 -6.39 6.59
N ASN A 99 -24.74 -5.92 5.84
CA ASN A 99 -24.89 -4.50 5.49
C ASN A 99 -25.00 -3.61 6.73
N THR A 100 -25.54 -4.13 7.83
CA THR A 100 -25.66 -3.43 9.12
C THR A 100 -24.29 -3.12 9.73
N VAL A 101 -23.38 -4.10 9.72
CA VAL A 101 -22.00 -3.97 10.24
C VAL A 101 -21.18 -3.03 9.36
N LEU A 102 -21.39 -3.06 8.04
CA LEU A 102 -20.78 -2.14 7.08
C LEU A 102 -21.15 -0.68 7.36
N SER A 103 -22.43 -0.37 7.63
CA SER A 103 -22.85 0.98 8.01
C SER A 103 -22.24 1.42 9.34
N GLU A 104 -22.18 0.55 10.34
CA GLU A 104 -21.56 0.88 11.65
C GLU A 104 -20.07 1.22 11.53
N ILE A 105 -19.32 0.48 10.69
CA ILE A 105 -17.91 0.77 10.44
C ILE A 105 -17.78 2.15 9.77
N LEU A 106 -18.62 2.46 8.78
CA LEU A 106 -18.57 3.76 8.09
C LEU A 106 -18.93 4.92 9.02
N ASP A 107 -19.89 4.74 9.92
CA ASP A 107 -20.28 5.77 10.89
C ASP A 107 -19.18 5.99 11.95
N LYS A 108 -18.46 4.94 12.35
CA LYS A 108 -17.27 5.06 13.22
C LYS A 108 -16.12 5.80 12.56
N GLU A 109 -15.95 5.67 11.24
CA GLU A 109 -14.88 6.36 10.48
C GLU A 109 -15.23 7.82 10.16
N LYS A 110 -16.52 8.20 10.25
CA LYS A 110 -17.00 9.57 10.00
C LYS A 110 -16.97 10.47 11.23
N ASN A 111 -17.01 9.88 12.43
CA ASN A 111 -17.04 10.54 13.74
C ASN A 111 -15.62 10.74 14.29
#